data_AF-A0A1N7EU15-F1
#
_entry.id   AF-A0A1N7EU15-F1
#
_cell.length_a   1.000
_cell.length_b   1.000
_cell.length_c   1.000
_cell.angle_alpha   90.00
_cell.angle_beta   90.00
_cell.angle_gamma   90.00
#
_symmetry.space_group_name_H-M   'P 1'
#
loop_
_entity.id
_entity.type
_entity.pdbx_description
1 polymer ?
#
loop_
_entity_poly.entity_id
_entity_poly.type
_entity_poly.pdbx_seq_one_letter_code
_entity_poly.pdbx_strand_id
1 'polypeptide(L)'
;MVIFPDWAPSSLIEQLERTRTYHERHSISDPDQIVSDTLRREEFSGLTEQAIEDFRASVYRSSLFLPGDEELQLLERVLTDLRMKVVWNILQRREKAESDYRCFWSACSGAIVGWRGEPKHSAKERRAHFQKIFEHAAELQSLLGKSKEFHYYSINGLIKDANVEWLLDVLGAETSIDEKNDISYAHFCLAEVVPPVHLLLQDIAEKAQEYAEHRPLVLKPRSENAPAHYFVRALSEYLRSRYGQPLHEVVAVTVSVIFDDIDIDIDLVRKLVAQK
;
A
#
# COMPACT_ATOMS: atom_id res chain seq x y z
N MET A 1 1.73 32.21 5.73
CA MET A 1 0.30 31.85 5.68
C MET A 1 -0.07 31.71 4.22
N VAL A 2 -0.30 30.47 3.76
CA VAL A 2 -0.68 30.19 2.38
C VAL A 2 -2.15 30.57 2.21
N ILE A 3 -2.48 31.36 1.20
CA ILE A 3 -3.85 31.72 0.89
C ILE A 3 -4.40 30.67 -0.08
N PHE A 4 -5.35 29.87 0.38
CA PHE A 4 -5.97 28.84 -0.46
C PHE A 4 -7.02 29.47 -1.40
N PRO A 5 -7.08 29.03 -2.66
CA PRO A 5 -8.14 29.44 -3.57
C PRO A 5 -9.54 29.01 -3.09
N ASP A 6 -10.56 29.74 -3.52
CA ASP A 6 -11.98 29.47 -3.18
C ASP A 6 -12.50 28.12 -3.69
N TRP A 7 -11.86 27.56 -4.70
CA TRP A 7 -12.18 26.27 -5.29
C TRP A 7 -11.49 25.08 -4.59
N ALA A 8 -10.58 25.32 -3.64
CA ALA A 8 -9.87 24.25 -2.96
C ALA A 8 -10.79 23.53 -1.94
N PRO A 9 -10.82 22.18 -1.91
CA PRO A 9 -11.69 21.46 -0.99
C PRO A 9 -11.36 21.72 0.48
N SER A 10 -12.35 22.16 1.26
CA SER A 10 -12.15 22.54 2.67
C SER A 10 -11.69 21.36 3.54
N SER A 11 -12.19 20.16 3.26
CA SER A 11 -11.79 18.92 3.95
C SER A 11 -10.31 18.56 3.77
N LEU A 12 -9.70 18.94 2.65
CA LEU A 12 -8.27 18.73 2.36
C LEU A 12 -7.40 19.86 2.93
N ILE A 13 -7.90 21.10 2.96
CA ILE A 13 -7.22 22.19 3.68
C ILE A 13 -7.13 21.83 5.17
N GLU A 14 -8.23 21.34 5.76
CA GLU A 14 -8.23 20.86 7.15
C GLU A 14 -7.23 19.72 7.35
N GLN A 15 -7.15 18.79 6.40
CA GLN A 15 -6.17 17.70 6.44
C GLN A 15 -4.74 18.24 6.41
N LEU A 16 -4.43 19.19 5.52
CA LEU A 16 -3.10 19.80 5.42
C LEU A 16 -2.69 20.47 6.74
N GLU A 17 -3.58 21.25 7.36
CA GLU A 17 -3.29 21.91 8.63
C GLU A 17 -3.14 20.92 9.80
N ARG A 18 -3.92 19.83 9.80
CA ARG A 18 -3.75 18.73 10.76
C ARG A 18 -2.40 18.05 10.58
N THR A 19 -2.02 17.72 9.35
CA THR A 19 -0.73 17.10 9.02
C THR A 19 0.42 18.01 9.43
N ARG A 20 0.34 19.32 9.14
CA ARG A 20 1.35 20.31 9.57
C ARG A 20 1.51 20.36 11.08
N THR A 21 0.40 20.47 11.81
CA THR A 21 0.41 20.48 13.29
C THR A 21 0.98 19.19 13.87
N TYR A 22 0.65 18.05 13.25
CA TYR A 22 1.16 16.75 13.67
C TYR A 22 2.68 16.64 13.44
N HIS A 23 3.17 17.12 12.30
CA HIS A 23 4.60 17.21 11.96
C HIS A 23 5.41 18.06 12.92
N GLU A 24 4.89 19.22 13.32
CA GLU A 24 5.56 20.09 14.28
C GLU A 24 5.73 19.42 15.66
N ARG A 25 4.82 18.49 15.99
CA ARG A 25 4.77 17.84 17.30
C ARG A 25 5.45 16.47 17.34
N HIS A 26 5.54 15.78 16.20
CA HIS A 26 6.04 14.42 16.13
C HIS A 26 7.03 14.30 14.98
N SER A 27 8.18 13.68 15.26
CA SER A 27 9.01 13.13 14.21
C SER A 27 8.23 11.96 13.61
N ILE A 28 7.50 12.21 12.52
CA ILE A 28 6.92 11.13 11.74
C ILE A 28 8.09 10.28 11.26
N SER A 29 8.02 8.99 11.53
CA SER A 29 8.99 8.03 11.01
C SER A 29 8.83 7.96 9.50
N ASP A 30 9.53 8.85 8.80
CA ASP A 30 9.77 8.77 7.36
C ASP A 30 10.28 7.36 7.04
N PRO A 31 9.67 6.64 6.09
CA PRO A 31 10.19 5.36 5.60
C PRO A 31 11.71 5.33 5.40
N ASP A 32 12.30 6.40 4.86
CA ASP A 32 13.75 6.48 4.67
C ASP A 32 14.53 6.69 5.98
N GLN A 33 13.93 7.37 6.96
CA GLN A 33 14.47 7.46 8.31
C GLN A 33 14.40 6.09 9.03
N ILE A 34 13.29 5.35 8.89
CA ILE A 34 13.17 3.97 9.43
C ILE A 34 14.24 3.08 8.82
N VAL A 35 14.43 3.17 7.50
CA VAL A 35 15.48 2.42 6.80
C VAL A 35 16.85 2.82 7.35
N SER A 36 17.16 4.11 7.41
CA SER A 36 18.43 4.63 7.95
C SER A 36 18.71 4.17 9.37
N ASP A 37 17.74 4.29 10.27
CA ASP A 37 17.88 3.89 11.68
C ASP A 37 17.98 2.37 11.86
N THR A 38 17.34 1.59 10.98
CA THR A 38 17.49 0.13 10.97
C THR A 38 18.88 -0.26 10.49
N LEU A 39 19.38 0.34 9.40
CA LEU A 39 20.70 0.07 8.83
C LEU A 39 21.85 0.47 9.76
N ARG A 40 21.64 1.41 10.69
CA ARG A 40 22.62 1.78 11.71
C ARG A 40 22.84 0.69 12.77
N ARG A 41 21.96 -0.31 12.88
CA ARG A 41 22.13 -1.41 13.84
C ARG A 41 23.18 -2.38 13.31
N GLU A 42 24.07 -2.87 14.19
CA GLU A 42 25.20 -3.74 13.82
C GLU A 42 24.77 -5.00 13.05
N GLU A 43 23.57 -5.51 13.33
CA GLU A 43 22.94 -6.67 12.67
C GLU A 43 22.80 -6.50 11.15
N PHE A 44 22.84 -5.27 10.62
CA PHE A 44 22.67 -4.98 9.20
C PHE A 44 23.97 -4.53 8.50
N SER A 45 25.11 -4.52 9.19
CA SER A 45 26.40 -4.02 8.68
C SER A 45 27.01 -4.81 7.51
N GLY A 46 26.40 -5.93 7.11
CA GLY A 46 26.82 -6.77 5.98
C GLY A 46 25.81 -6.92 4.86
N LEU A 47 24.71 -6.14 4.85
CA LEU A 47 23.73 -6.23 3.78
C LEU A 47 24.28 -5.72 2.45
N THR A 48 23.96 -6.44 1.37
CA THR A 48 24.19 -5.95 0.01
C THR A 48 23.28 -4.75 -0.29
N GLU A 49 23.67 -3.89 -1.23
CA GLU A 49 22.84 -2.76 -1.68
C GLU A 49 21.44 -3.21 -2.13
N GLN A 50 21.34 -4.37 -2.79
CA GLN A 50 20.06 -4.93 -3.21
C GLN A 50 19.17 -5.30 -2.01
N ALA A 51 19.74 -5.90 -0.96
CA ALA A 51 18.99 -6.26 0.24
C ALA A 51 18.49 -5.01 0.99
N ILE A 52 19.28 -3.92 0.98
CA ILE A 52 18.87 -2.63 1.52
C ILE A 52 17.68 -2.08 0.73
N GLU A 53 17.75 -2.11 -0.60
CA GLU A 53 16.68 -1.60 -1.45
C GLU A 53 15.40 -2.46 -1.36
N ASP A 54 15.53 -3.79 -1.23
CA ASP A 54 14.40 -4.69 -1.00
C ASP A 54 13.72 -4.40 0.35
N PHE A 55 14.51 -4.08 1.38
CA PHE A 55 14.01 -3.66 2.68
C PHE A 55 13.30 -2.30 2.60
N ARG A 56 13.90 -1.31 1.94
CA ARG A 56 13.26 -0.01 1.68
C ARG A 56 11.93 -0.17 0.96
N ALA A 57 11.90 -0.93 -0.13
CA ALA A 57 10.67 -1.22 -0.88
C ALA A 57 9.62 -1.92 0.00
N SER A 58 10.04 -2.83 0.89
CA SER A 58 9.16 -3.47 1.88
C SER A 58 8.52 -2.46 2.83
N VAL A 59 9.29 -1.52 3.38
CA VAL A 59 8.77 -0.45 4.25
C VAL A 59 7.77 0.44 3.49
N TYR A 60 8.06 0.76 2.23
CA TYR A 60 7.10 1.52 1.39
C TYR A 60 5.83 0.73 1.08
N ARG A 61 5.90 -0.59 0.88
CA ARG A 61 4.71 -1.44 0.67
C ARG A 61 3.78 -1.49 1.88
N SER A 62 4.32 -1.39 3.09
CA SER A 62 3.52 -1.37 4.32
C SER A 62 3.12 0.05 4.76
N SER A 63 3.71 1.09 4.15
CA SER A 63 3.32 2.47 4.43
C SER A 63 1.98 2.81 3.78
N LEU A 64 1.12 3.50 4.54
CA LEU A 64 -0.15 4.03 4.06
C LEU A 64 -0.06 5.50 3.64
N PHE A 65 1.07 6.16 3.93
CA PHE A 65 1.23 7.61 3.78
C PHE A 65 2.60 7.95 3.18
N LEU A 66 2.67 9.13 2.57
CA LEU A 66 3.92 9.71 2.10
C LEU A 66 4.77 10.19 3.28
N PRO A 67 6.11 10.29 3.10
CA PRO A 67 6.95 10.99 4.05
C PRO A 67 6.45 12.42 4.23
N GLY A 68 6.54 12.91 5.45
CA GLY A 68 5.88 14.11 5.89
C GLY A 68 5.98 15.36 5.04
N ASP A 69 7.21 15.83 4.87
CA ASP A 69 7.48 17.05 4.13
C ASP A 69 7.03 16.92 2.67
N GLU A 70 7.13 15.73 2.10
CA GLU A 70 6.65 15.44 0.76
C GLU A 70 5.12 15.42 0.69
N GLU A 71 4.43 14.80 1.66
CA GLU A 71 2.97 14.82 1.73
C GLU A 71 2.46 16.26 1.80
N LEU A 72 3.06 17.08 2.68
CA LEU A 72 2.73 18.49 2.83
C LEU A 72 2.92 19.27 1.54
N GLN A 73 4.09 19.13 0.90
CA GLN A 73 4.40 19.84 -0.35
C GLN A 73 3.46 19.43 -1.49
N LEU A 74 3.20 18.13 -1.66
CA LEU A 74 2.34 17.65 -2.73
C LEU A 74 0.87 17.99 -2.49
N LEU A 75 0.38 17.88 -1.25
CA LEU A 75 -0.98 18.26 -0.90
C LEU A 75 -1.18 19.77 -1.09
N GLU A 76 -0.24 20.59 -0.62
CA GLU A 76 -0.27 22.04 -0.84
C GLU A 76 -0.28 22.37 -2.35
N ARG A 77 0.57 21.70 -3.15
CA ARG A 77 0.59 21.87 -4.61
C ARG A 77 -0.76 21.50 -5.25
N VAL A 78 -1.33 20.36 -4.86
CA VAL A 78 -2.63 19.88 -5.35
C VAL A 78 -3.78 20.83 -4.97
N LEU A 79 -3.67 21.54 -3.85
CA LEU A 79 -4.64 22.54 -3.40
C LEU A 79 -4.47 23.93 -4.03
N THR A 80 -3.28 24.26 -4.54
CA THR A 80 -2.94 25.62 -4.99
C THR A 80 -2.71 25.74 -6.49
N ASP A 81 -2.35 24.66 -7.19
CA ASP A 81 -2.09 24.67 -8.64
C ASP A 81 -3.38 24.97 -9.42
N LEU A 82 -3.33 26.02 -10.25
CA LEU A 82 -4.48 26.49 -11.02
C LEU A 82 -5.11 25.40 -11.91
N ARG A 83 -4.33 24.45 -12.40
CA ARG A 83 -4.81 23.34 -13.23
C ARG A 83 -5.79 22.46 -12.46
N MET A 84 -5.59 22.29 -11.15
CA MET A 84 -6.44 21.46 -10.29
C MET A 84 -7.85 22.00 -10.13
N LYS A 85 -8.11 23.29 -10.42
CA LYS A 85 -9.47 23.84 -10.44
C LYS A 85 -10.43 23.01 -11.30
N VAL A 86 -9.97 22.52 -12.45
CA VAL A 86 -10.80 21.68 -13.34
C VAL A 86 -11.09 20.34 -12.69
N VAL A 87 -10.10 19.72 -12.03
CA VAL A 87 -10.26 18.45 -11.32
C VAL A 87 -11.30 18.58 -10.22
N TRP A 88 -11.19 19.59 -9.36
CA TRP A 88 -12.13 19.80 -8.27
C TRP A 88 -13.55 20.06 -8.76
N ASN A 89 -13.72 20.84 -9.83
CA ASN A 89 -15.03 21.03 -10.44
C ASN A 89 -15.63 19.74 -11.01
N ILE A 90 -14.82 18.84 -11.57
CA ILE A 90 -15.29 17.55 -12.09
C ILE A 90 -15.68 16.61 -10.95
N LEU A 91 -14.86 16.55 -9.89
CA LEU A 91 -15.12 15.72 -8.73
C LEU A 91 -16.35 16.21 -7.96
N GLN A 92 -16.47 17.51 -7.71
CA GLN A 92 -17.62 18.13 -7.01
C GLN A 92 -18.96 17.77 -7.66
N ARG A 93 -19.02 17.65 -9.00
CA ARG A 93 -20.26 17.26 -9.73
C ARG A 93 -20.64 15.79 -9.54
N ARG A 94 -19.72 14.97 -9.04
CA ARG A 94 -19.87 13.50 -8.89
C ARG A 94 -19.86 13.06 -7.44
N GLU A 95 -19.47 13.95 -6.56
CA GLU A 95 -19.32 13.70 -5.13
C GLU A 95 -20.63 13.46 -4.42
N LYS A 96 -20.52 12.65 -3.38
CA LYS A 96 -21.61 12.38 -2.45
C LYS A 96 -21.31 12.95 -1.06
N ALA A 97 -20.03 13.18 -0.74
CA ALA A 97 -19.60 13.74 0.54
C ALA A 97 -18.20 14.38 0.46
N GLU A 98 -17.89 15.30 1.39
CA GLU A 98 -16.54 15.87 1.57
C GLU A 98 -15.44 14.83 1.80
N SER A 99 -15.78 13.65 2.34
CA SER A 99 -14.84 12.56 2.51
C SER A 99 -14.30 12.01 1.17
N ASP A 100 -14.99 12.24 0.06
CA ASP A 100 -14.55 11.80 -1.27
C ASP A 100 -13.26 12.51 -1.71
N TYR A 101 -13.07 13.78 -1.34
CA TYR A 101 -11.82 14.50 -1.58
C TYR A 101 -10.64 13.86 -0.83
N ARG A 102 -10.86 13.46 0.43
CA ARG A 102 -9.85 12.75 1.22
C ARG A 102 -9.52 11.40 0.61
N CYS A 103 -10.53 10.64 0.18
CA CYS A 103 -10.31 9.38 -0.52
C CYS A 103 -9.54 9.57 -1.84
N PHE A 104 -9.83 10.63 -2.60
CA PHE A 104 -9.08 10.96 -3.81
C PHE A 104 -7.62 11.27 -3.49
N TRP A 105 -7.35 12.09 -2.48
CA TRP A 105 -5.98 12.37 -2.04
C TRP A 105 -5.26 11.10 -1.56
N SER A 106 -5.93 10.26 -0.76
CA SER A 106 -5.38 8.97 -0.33
C SER A 106 -5.05 8.06 -1.52
N ALA A 107 -5.84 8.07 -2.58
CA ALA A 107 -5.54 7.33 -3.80
C ALA A 107 -4.29 7.88 -4.53
N CYS A 108 -4.12 9.21 -4.57
CA CYS A 108 -2.93 9.84 -5.13
C CYS A 108 -1.67 9.50 -4.30
N SER A 109 -1.72 9.71 -2.99
CA SER A 109 -0.62 9.39 -2.06
C SER A 109 -0.26 7.91 -2.12
N GLY A 110 -1.28 7.04 -2.06
CA GLY A 110 -1.12 5.59 -2.18
C GLY A 110 -0.53 5.15 -3.52
N ALA A 111 -0.82 5.84 -4.63
CA ALA A 111 -0.22 5.54 -5.93
C ALA A 111 1.29 5.88 -5.97
N ILE A 112 1.71 6.97 -5.30
CA ILE A 112 3.13 7.36 -5.22
C ILE A 112 3.90 6.38 -4.32
N VAL A 113 3.37 6.11 -3.13
CA VAL A 113 3.95 5.15 -2.17
C VAL A 113 3.97 3.73 -2.78
N GLY A 114 2.88 3.33 -3.42
CA GLY A 114 2.77 2.06 -4.13
C GLY A 114 3.83 1.90 -5.21
N TRP A 115 4.11 2.96 -5.99
CA TRP A 115 5.23 2.93 -6.92
C TRP A 115 6.57 2.73 -6.20
N ARG A 116 6.84 3.41 -5.08
CA ARG A 116 8.11 3.21 -4.33
C ARG A 116 8.28 1.78 -3.81
N GLY A 117 7.19 1.15 -3.39
CA GLY A 117 7.20 -0.24 -2.91
C GLY A 117 7.17 -1.31 -4.02
N GLU A 118 6.81 -0.94 -5.26
CA GLU A 118 6.65 -1.89 -6.36
C GLU A 118 8.01 -2.42 -6.82
N PRO A 119 8.23 -3.75 -6.83
CA PRO A 119 9.44 -4.32 -7.39
C PRO A 119 9.51 -3.99 -8.89
N LYS A 120 10.61 -3.39 -9.34
CA LYS A 120 10.80 -2.88 -10.72
C LYS A 120 11.09 -3.99 -11.73
N HIS A 121 10.39 -5.12 -11.61
CA HIS A 121 10.53 -6.30 -12.43
C HIS A 121 9.83 -6.16 -13.78
N SER A 122 10.53 -6.51 -14.85
CA SER A 122 9.91 -6.82 -16.13
C SER A 122 8.96 -8.02 -16.00
N ALA A 123 8.09 -8.24 -17.00
CA ALA A 123 7.19 -9.39 -17.01
C ALA A 123 7.93 -10.74 -16.88
N LYS A 124 9.12 -10.86 -17.48
CA LYS A 124 9.96 -12.06 -17.37
C LYS A 124 10.52 -12.22 -15.96
N GLU A 125 11.07 -11.15 -15.38
CA GLU A 125 11.62 -11.17 -14.02
C GLU A 125 10.52 -11.45 -12.98
N ARG A 126 9.33 -10.87 -13.15
CA ARG A 126 8.16 -11.11 -12.29
C ARG A 126 7.75 -12.59 -12.30
N ARG A 127 7.63 -13.20 -13.48
CA ARG A 127 7.34 -14.63 -13.61
C ARG A 127 8.41 -15.49 -12.94
N ALA A 128 9.68 -15.19 -13.18
CA ALA A 128 10.78 -15.92 -12.56
C ALA A 128 10.77 -15.77 -11.03
N HIS A 129 10.44 -14.58 -10.51
CA HIS A 129 10.32 -14.32 -9.09
C HIS A 129 9.20 -15.16 -8.46
N PHE A 130 7.99 -15.13 -9.02
CA PHE A 130 6.89 -15.94 -8.50
C PHE A 130 7.11 -17.45 -8.65
N GLN A 131 7.78 -17.88 -9.73
CA GLN A 131 8.19 -19.28 -9.87
C GLN A 131 9.11 -19.73 -8.72
N LYS A 132 10.06 -18.87 -8.31
CA LYS A 132 10.91 -19.16 -7.14
C LYS A 132 10.09 -19.24 -5.84
N ILE A 133 9.11 -18.36 -5.65
CA ILE A 133 8.22 -18.42 -4.47
C ILE A 133 7.47 -19.76 -4.44
N PHE A 134 6.92 -20.19 -5.57
CA PHE A 134 6.25 -21.49 -5.71
C PHE A 134 7.19 -22.64 -5.35
N GLU A 135 8.39 -22.67 -5.93
CA GLU A 135 9.39 -23.72 -5.68
C GLU A 135 9.81 -23.79 -4.21
N HIS A 136 10.08 -22.63 -3.59
CA HIS A 136 10.48 -22.57 -2.19
C HIS A 136 9.35 -22.93 -1.22
N ALA A 137 8.10 -22.53 -1.51
CA ALA A 137 6.96 -22.91 -0.70
C ALA A 137 6.74 -24.43 -0.73
N ALA A 138 6.83 -25.05 -1.92
CA ALA A 138 6.70 -26.50 -2.09
C ALA A 138 7.86 -27.27 -1.43
N GLU A 139 9.09 -26.78 -1.56
CA GLU A 139 10.27 -27.37 -0.92
C GLU A 139 10.14 -27.30 0.60
N LEU A 140 9.80 -26.14 1.16
CA LEU A 140 9.62 -25.96 2.60
C LEU A 140 8.50 -26.85 3.12
N GLN A 141 7.36 -26.95 2.42
CA GLN A 141 6.28 -27.85 2.79
C GLN A 141 6.76 -29.31 2.87
N SER A 142 7.56 -29.76 1.90
CA SER A 142 8.15 -31.10 1.87
C SER A 142 9.13 -31.34 3.04
N LEU A 143 9.95 -30.35 3.38
CA LEU A 143 10.90 -30.43 4.49
C LEU A 143 10.19 -30.46 5.86
N LEU A 144 9.15 -29.65 6.04
CA LEU A 144 8.34 -29.63 7.26
C LEU A 144 7.59 -30.94 7.45
N GLY A 145 7.04 -31.53 6.38
CA GLY A 145 6.36 -32.83 6.46
C GLY A 145 7.27 -33.98 6.93
N LYS A 146 8.56 -33.91 6.62
CA LYS A 146 9.57 -34.91 7.03
C LYS A 146 10.12 -34.68 8.44
N SER A 147 9.93 -33.49 9.00
CA SER A 147 10.49 -33.09 10.29
C SER A 147 9.46 -33.25 11.40
N LYS A 148 9.65 -34.25 12.27
CA LYS A 148 8.73 -34.56 13.37
C LYS A 148 8.48 -33.39 14.32
N GLU A 149 9.46 -32.52 14.49
CA GLU A 149 9.41 -31.34 15.35
C GLU A 149 8.36 -30.33 14.88
N PHE A 150 8.04 -30.32 13.58
CA PHE A 150 7.06 -29.40 13.00
C PHE A 150 5.66 -30.02 12.84
N HIS A 151 5.47 -31.29 13.20
CA HIS A 151 4.15 -31.95 13.09
C HIS A 151 3.06 -31.28 13.90
N TYR A 152 3.43 -30.67 15.04
CA TYR A 152 2.51 -29.94 15.92
C TYR A 152 2.70 -28.42 15.84
N TYR A 153 3.51 -27.93 14.90
CA TYR A 153 3.73 -26.51 14.74
C TYR A 153 2.47 -25.87 14.14
N SER A 154 1.78 -25.08 14.96
CA SER A 154 0.52 -24.43 14.62
C SER A 154 0.68 -22.92 14.64
N ILE A 155 0.08 -22.26 13.65
CA ILE A 155 -0.01 -20.79 13.59
C ILE A 155 -0.75 -20.26 14.82
N ASN A 156 -1.72 -21.02 15.36
CA ASN A 156 -2.44 -20.64 16.57
C ASN A 156 -1.51 -20.41 17.75
N GLY A 157 -0.42 -21.20 17.86
CA GLY A 157 0.59 -21.03 18.91
C GLY A 157 1.42 -19.74 18.80
N LEU A 158 1.28 -18.98 17.71
CA LEU A 158 1.92 -17.68 17.53
C LEU A 158 1.04 -16.51 17.99
N ILE A 159 -0.26 -16.75 18.18
CA ILE A 159 -1.22 -15.75 18.66
C ILE A 159 -1.03 -15.66 20.18
N LYS A 160 -0.68 -14.47 20.69
CA LYS A 160 -0.48 -14.26 22.12
C LYS A 160 -1.82 -13.96 22.81
N ASP A 161 -1.91 -14.27 24.09
CA ASP A 161 -3.12 -14.01 24.90
C ASP A 161 -3.56 -12.53 24.82
N ALA A 162 -2.63 -11.59 24.87
CA ALA A 162 -2.92 -10.16 24.73
C ALA A 162 -3.59 -9.79 23.38
N ASN A 163 -3.30 -10.53 22.30
CA ASN A 163 -3.98 -10.32 21.01
C ASN A 163 -5.42 -10.82 21.05
N VAL A 164 -5.67 -11.92 21.76
CA VAL A 164 -7.01 -12.50 21.95
C VAL A 164 -7.85 -11.60 22.86
N GLU A 165 -7.29 -11.13 23.97
CA GLU A 165 -7.93 -10.16 24.87
C GLU A 165 -8.37 -8.90 24.11
N TRP A 166 -7.46 -8.31 23.33
CA TRP A 166 -7.78 -7.14 22.52
C TRP A 166 -8.91 -7.42 21.50
N LEU A 167 -8.90 -8.59 20.86
CA LEU A 167 -9.96 -8.98 19.93
C LEU A 167 -11.32 -9.10 20.63
N LEU A 168 -11.36 -9.73 21.82
CA LEU A 168 -12.58 -9.89 22.60
C LEU A 168 -13.16 -8.53 23.02
N ASP A 169 -12.30 -7.61 23.47
CA ASP A 169 -12.68 -6.23 23.82
C ASP A 169 -13.28 -5.48 22.63
N VAL A 170 -12.61 -5.52 21.46
CA VAL A 170 -13.10 -4.87 20.23
C VAL A 170 -14.44 -5.42 19.78
N LEU A 171 -14.67 -6.73 19.94
CA LEU A 171 -15.93 -7.38 19.59
C LEU A 171 -17.03 -7.14 20.63
N GLY A 172 -16.72 -6.51 21.76
CA GLY A 172 -17.65 -6.34 22.88
C GLY A 172 -18.14 -7.68 23.42
N ALA A 173 -17.33 -8.74 23.27
CA ALA A 173 -17.62 -10.02 23.87
C ALA A 173 -17.40 -9.85 25.39
N GLU A 174 -18.49 -9.73 26.16
CA GLU A 174 -18.43 -9.65 27.61
C GLU A 174 -17.62 -10.85 28.12
N THR A 175 -16.41 -10.58 28.64
CA THR A 175 -15.66 -11.58 29.36
C THR A 175 -16.47 -11.95 30.60
N SER A 176 -16.81 -13.23 30.70
CA SER A 176 -17.52 -13.77 31.84
C SER A 176 -16.62 -13.72 33.08
N ILE A 177 -17.14 -14.14 34.23
CA ILE A 177 -16.47 -14.06 35.56
C ILE A 177 -15.10 -14.78 35.61
N ASP A 178 -14.72 -15.53 34.56
CA ASP A 178 -13.41 -16.19 34.44
C ASP A 178 -12.70 -15.86 33.10
N GLU A 179 -12.00 -14.73 33.07
CA GLU A 179 -11.20 -14.25 31.92
C GLU A 179 -10.26 -15.32 31.33
N LYS A 180 -9.75 -16.24 32.16
CA LYS A 180 -8.86 -17.31 31.69
C LYS A 180 -9.59 -18.38 30.88
N ASN A 181 -10.86 -18.64 31.19
CA ASN A 181 -11.68 -19.55 30.40
C ASN A 181 -12.03 -18.94 29.04
N ASP A 182 -12.25 -17.63 28.98
CA ASP A 182 -12.61 -16.94 27.74
C ASP A 182 -11.44 -16.88 26.75
N ILE A 183 -10.22 -16.59 27.23
CA ILE A 183 -9.00 -16.62 26.40
C ILE A 183 -8.74 -18.05 25.88
N SER A 184 -8.85 -19.05 26.77
CA SER A 184 -8.63 -20.45 26.39
C SER A 184 -9.67 -20.94 25.38
N TYR A 185 -10.94 -20.54 25.56
CA TYR A 185 -12.01 -20.86 24.63
C TYR A 185 -11.84 -20.16 23.27
N ALA A 186 -11.39 -18.91 23.27
CA ALA A 186 -11.07 -18.19 22.04
C ALA A 186 -9.90 -18.84 21.29
N HIS A 187 -8.83 -19.26 21.98
CA HIS A 187 -7.74 -20.04 21.38
C HIS A 187 -8.21 -21.37 20.80
N PHE A 188 -9.14 -22.05 21.48
CA PHE A 188 -9.77 -23.26 20.96
C PHE A 188 -10.54 -22.98 19.67
N CYS A 189 -11.35 -21.91 19.65
CA CYS A 189 -12.08 -21.51 18.44
C CYS A 189 -11.14 -21.11 17.31
N LEU A 190 -10.05 -20.41 17.62
CA LEU A 190 -9.02 -20.03 16.65
C LEU A 190 -8.32 -21.27 16.07
N ALA A 191 -8.06 -22.30 16.87
CA ALA A 191 -7.47 -23.55 16.39
C ALA A 191 -8.32 -24.26 15.32
N GLU A 192 -9.64 -24.09 15.35
CA GLU A 192 -10.58 -24.68 14.37
C GLU A 192 -10.64 -23.90 13.05
N VAL A 193 -10.34 -22.59 13.06
CA VAL A 193 -10.45 -21.72 11.87
C VAL A 193 -9.12 -21.39 11.23
N VAL A 194 -8.02 -21.41 12.00
CA VAL A 194 -6.69 -21.09 11.49
C VAL A 194 -6.14 -22.28 10.72
N PRO A 195 -5.81 -22.13 9.43
CA PRO A 195 -5.32 -23.24 8.63
C PRO A 195 -3.96 -23.74 9.16
N PRO A 196 -3.68 -25.05 9.09
CA PRO A 196 -2.37 -25.57 9.38
C PRO A 196 -1.32 -25.05 8.40
N VAL A 197 -0.05 -24.97 8.84
CA VAL A 197 1.06 -24.37 8.08
C VAL A 197 1.23 -24.95 6.67
N HIS A 198 0.97 -26.25 6.48
CA HIS A 198 1.09 -26.89 5.17
C HIS A 198 0.03 -26.37 4.18
N LEU A 199 -1.19 -26.07 4.62
CA LEU A 199 -2.22 -25.46 3.76
C LEU A 199 -1.88 -24.01 3.43
N LEU A 200 -1.29 -23.27 4.38
CA LEU A 200 -0.79 -21.92 4.10
C LEU A 200 0.31 -21.93 3.04
N LEU A 201 1.29 -22.84 3.14
CA LEU A 201 2.36 -22.96 2.15
C LEU A 201 1.83 -23.38 0.77
N GLN A 202 0.83 -24.25 0.75
CA GLN A 202 0.13 -24.61 -0.48
C GLN A 202 -0.59 -23.40 -1.09
N ASP A 203 -1.36 -22.64 -0.31
CA ASP A 203 -2.03 -21.42 -0.78
C ASP A 203 -1.03 -20.39 -1.32
N ILE A 204 0.10 -20.18 -0.63
CA ILE A 204 1.19 -19.31 -1.12
C ILE A 204 1.72 -19.80 -2.47
N ALA A 205 1.92 -21.10 -2.64
CA ALA A 205 2.39 -21.69 -3.89
C ALA A 205 1.38 -21.47 -5.03
N GLU A 206 0.09 -21.74 -4.78
CA GLU A 206 -1.01 -21.53 -5.74
C GLU A 206 -1.13 -20.05 -6.12
N LYS A 207 -1.09 -19.14 -5.14
CA LYS A 207 -1.12 -17.69 -5.36
C LYS A 207 0.10 -17.19 -6.11
N ALA A 208 1.28 -17.75 -5.87
CA ALA A 208 2.46 -17.40 -6.64
C ALA A 208 2.28 -17.74 -8.13
N GLN A 209 1.71 -18.90 -8.45
CA GLN A 209 1.39 -19.25 -9.84
C GLN A 209 0.37 -18.29 -10.45
N GLU A 210 -0.72 -18.00 -9.75
CA GLU A 210 -1.74 -17.01 -10.17
C GLU A 210 -1.09 -15.64 -10.45
N TYR A 211 -0.26 -15.15 -9.53
CA TYR A 211 0.37 -13.84 -9.64
C TYR A 211 1.50 -13.77 -10.68
N ALA A 212 2.07 -14.91 -11.09
CA ALA A 212 3.01 -15.00 -12.21
C ALA A 212 2.33 -14.68 -13.55
N GLU A 213 1.03 -14.99 -13.68
CA GLU A 213 0.25 -14.71 -14.89
C GLU A 213 -0.19 -13.25 -14.97
N HIS A 214 -0.30 -12.58 -13.82
CA HIS A 214 -0.65 -11.16 -13.77
C HIS A 214 0.37 -10.29 -14.50
N ARG A 215 -0.13 -9.46 -15.42
CA ARG A 215 0.68 -8.48 -16.13
C ARG A 215 1.17 -7.42 -15.14
N PRO A 216 2.45 -7.00 -15.19
CA PRO A 216 2.90 -5.87 -14.38
C PRO A 216 2.12 -4.61 -14.77
N LEU A 217 1.81 -3.78 -13.77
CA LEU A 217 1.13 -2.50 -14.00
C LEU A 217 1.94 -1.61 -14.97
N VAL A 218 3.27 -1.61 -14.87
CA VAL A 218 4.15 -0.87 -15.78
C VAL A 218 4.98 -1.83 -16.62
N LEU A 219 4.87 -1.70 -17.95
CA LEU A 219 5.58 -2.57 -18.91
C LEU A 219 7.08 -2.31 -18.97
N LYS A 220 7.47 -1.05 -18.75
CA LYS A 220 8.86 -0.58 -18.76
C LYS A 220 9.19 0.02 -17.39
N PRO A 221 9.32 -0.79 -16.32
CA PRO A 221 9.46 -0.27 -14.96
C PRO A 221 10.75 0.52 -14.72
N ARG A 222 11.72 0.44 -15.63
CA ARG A 222 13.00 1.17 -15.59
C ARG A 222 13.03 2.41 -16.50
N SER A 223 11.93 2.76 -17.19
CA SER A 223 11.89 4.00 -17.96
C SER A 223 11.74 5.21 -17.03
N GLU A 224 12.26 6.35 -17.44
CA GLU A 224 12.12 7.63 -16.72
C GLU A 224 10.65 7.95 -16.38
N ASN A 225 9.72 7.70 -17.32
CA ASN A 225 8.29 7.96 -17.14
C ASN A 225 7.53 6.83 -16.42
N ALA A 226 8.23 5.80 -15.91
CA ALA A 226 7.59 4.68 -15.22
C ALA A 226 6.78 5.08 -13.97
N PRO A 227 7.25 6.02 -13.12
CA PRO A 227 6.47 6.51 -11.97
C PRO A 227 5.13 7.13 -12.41
N ALA A 228 5.16 8.00 -13.41
CA ALA A 228 3.97 8.65 -13.94
C ALA A 228 3.00 7.64 -14.56
N HIS A 229 3.51 6.66 -15.32
CA HIS A 229 2.69 5.60 -15.89
C HIS A 229 2.03 4.70 -14.82
N TYR A 230 2.75 4.39 -13.74
CA TYR A 230 2.18 3.66 -12.60
C TYR A 230 1.06 4.48 -11.97
N PHE A 231 1.34 5.75 -11.68
CA PHE A 231 0.38 6.68 -11.08
C PHE A 231 -0.90 6.79 -11.90
N VAL A 232 -0.77 6.98 -13.22
CA VAL A 232 -1.91 7.04 -14.16
C VAL A 232 -2.77 5.78 -14.05
N ARG A 233 -2.18 4.60 -14.00
CA ARG A 233 -2.91 3.33 -13.92
C ARG A 233 -3.59 3.14 -12.57
N ALA A 234 -2.86 3.38 -11.48
CA ALA A 234 -3.38 3.27 -10.12
C ALA A 234 -4.56 4.23 -9.89
N LEU A 235 -4.40 5.50 -10.26
CA LEU A 235 -5.45 6.51 -10.11
C LEU A 235 -6.64 6.21 -11.03
N SER A 236 -6.41 5.78 -12.27
CA SER A 236 -7.49 5.38 -13.18
C SER A 236 -8.30 4.19 -12.65
N GLU A 237 -7.66 3.22 -12.00
CA GLU A 237 -8.33 2.08 -11.39
C GLU A 237 -9.20 2.53 -10.20
N TYR A 238 -8.66 3.39 -9.33
CA TYR A 238 -9.42 4.00 -8.25
C TYR A 238 -10.67 4.73 -8.77
N LEU A 239 -10.50 5.62 -9.77
CA LEU A 239 -11.61 6.40 -10.32
C LEU A 239 -12.65 5.51 -11.00
N ARG A 240 -12.22 4.44 -11.69
CA ARG A 240 -13.13 3.44 -12.27
C ARG A 240 -13.94 2.74 -11.19
N SER A 241 -13.30 2.27 -10.13
CA SER A 241 -13.97 1.60 -9.01
C SER A 241 -14.96 2.54 -8.31
N ARG A 242 -14.57 3.80 -8.07
CA ARG A 242 -15.39 4.78 -7.35
C ARG A 242 -16.53 5.36 -8.16
N TYR A 243 -16.28 5.71 -9.44
CA TYR A 243 -17.19 6.48 -10.28
C TYR A 243 -17.70 5.73 -11.51
N GLY A 244 -17.34 4.45 -11.67
CA GLY A 244 -17.71 3.61 -12.82
C GLY A 244 -16.90 3.89 -14.09
N GLN A 245 -15.97 4.84 -14.06
CA GLN A 245 -15.12 5.21 -15.20
C GLN A 245 -13.81 5.88 -14.77
N PRO A 246 -12.73 5.80 -15.55
CA PRO A 246 -11.39 6.25 -15.14
C PRO A 246 -11.19 7.78 -15.10
N LEU A 247 -12.14 8.59 -15.60
CA LEU A 247 -12.06 10.05 -15.66
C LEU A 247 -10.71 10.58 -16.19
N HIS A 248 -10.37 10.26 -17.44
CA HIS A 248 -9.05 10.52 -18.02
C HIS A 248 -8.55 11.96 -17.91
N GLU A 249 -9.44 12.95 -17.97
CA GLU A 249 -9.10 14.37 -17.77
C GLU A 249 -8.61 14.65 -16.35
N VAL A 250 -9.28 14.09 -15.33
CA VAL A 250 -8.84 14.19 -13.94
C VAL A 250 -7.45 13.59 -13.79
N VAL A 251 -7.24 12.39 -14.33
CA VAL A 251 -5.95 11.70 -14.25
C VAL A 251 -4.84 12.49 -14.92
N ALA A 252 -5.05 13.00 -16.14
CA ALA A 252 -4.06 13.76 -16.90
C ALA A 252 -3.65 15.06 -16.17
N VAL A 253 -4.64 15.81 -15.65
CA VAL A 253 -4.34 17.02 -14.91
C VAL A 253 -3.60 16.69 -13.61
N THR A 254 -4.07 15.72 -12.83
CA THR A 254 -3.46 15.39 -11.54
C THR A 254 -2.03 14.87 -11.69
N VAL A 255 -1.75 14.02 -12.67
CA VAL A 255 -0.37 13.54 -12.92
C VAL A 255 0.54 14.68 -13.39
N SER A 256 0.05 15.61 -14.23
CA SER A 256 0.81 16.79 -14.66
C SER A 256 1.17 17.73 -13.50
N VAL A 257 0.33 17.78 -12.46
CA VAL A 257 0.54 18.60 -11.26
C VAL A 257 1.52 17.92 -10.31
N ILE A 258 1.36 16.61 -10.07
CA ILE A 258 2.21 15.87 -9.13
C ILE A 258 3.63 15.73 -9.66
N PHE A 259 3.81 15.37 -10.93
CA PHE A 259 5.13 15.13 -11.53
C PHE A 259 5.73 16.34 -12.22
N ASP A 260 5.02 17.47 -12.25
CA ASP A 260 5.40 18.68 -12.99
C ASP A 260 5.67 18.44 -14.49
N ASP A 261 5.00 17.43 -15.05
CA ASP A 261 5.18 16.99 -16.43
C ASP A 261 4.03 17.52 -17.30
N ILE A 262 4.36 18.41 -18.24
CA ILE A 262 3.38 19.06 -19.13
C ILE A 262 3.01 18.13 -20.30
N ASP A 263 3.79 17.07 -20.56
CA ASP A 263 3.61 16.21 -21.73
C ASP A 263 2.56 15.11 -21.52
N ILE A 264 1.99 14.99 -20.32
CA ILE A 264 0.96 13.98 -20.03
C ILE A 264 -0.43 14.50 -20.39
N ASP A 265 -0.86 14.19 -21.60
CA ASP A 265 -2.20 14.51 -22.10
C ASP A 265 -3.24 13.38 -21.89
N ILE A 266 -4.49 13.70 -22.21
CA ILE A 266 -5.64 12.79 -22.08
C ILE A 266 -5.48 11.55 -22.99
N ASP A 267 -4.85 11.69 -24.16
CA ASP A 267 -4.73 10.61 -25.13
C ASP A 267 -3.64 9.61 -24.72
N LEU A 268 -2.55 10.09 -24.11
CA LEU A 268 -1.56 9.25 -23.45
C LEU A 268 -2.21 8.46 -22.30
N VAL A 269 -2.99 9.13 -21.45
CA VAL A 269 -3.72 8.45 -20.36
C VAL A 269 -4.65 7.37 -20.92
N ARG A 270 -5.43 7.66 -21.98
CA ARG A 270 -6.28 6.66 -22.65
C ARG A 270 -5.47 5.48 -23.15
N LYS A 271 -4.34 5.73 -23.82
CA LYS A 271 -3.46 4.70 -24.35
C LYS A 271 -2.88 3.82 -23.24
N LEU A 272 -2.47 4.41 -22.12
CA LEU A 272 -1.93 3.67 -20.97
C LEU A 272 -3.01 2.81 -20.30
N VAL A 273 -4.22 3.34 -20.14
CA VAL A 273 -5.34 2.62 -19.51
C VAL A 273 -5.92 1.52 -20.41
N ALA A 274 -5.90 1.70 -21.73
CA ALA A 274 -6.40 0.71 -22.70
C ALA A 274 -5.48 -0.53 -22.84
N GLN A 275 -4.21 -0.40 -22.48
CA GLN A 275 -3.27 -1.52 -22.47
C GLN A 275 -3.58 -2.44 -21.27
N LYS A 276 -4.53 -3.36 -21.46
CA LYS A 276 -4.72 -4.57 -20.64
C LYS A 276 -3.60 -5.55 -20.93
#